data_AF-A0A969C7C5-F1
#
_entry.id   AF-A0A969C7C5-F1
#
_cell.length_a   1.000
_cell.length_b   1.000
_cell.length_c   1.000
_cell.angle_alpha   90.00
_cell.angle_beta   90.00
_cell.angle_gamma   90.00
#
_symmetry.space_group_name_H-M   'P 1'
#
loop_
_entity.id
_entity.type
_entity.pdbx_description
1 polymer ?
#
loop_
_entity_poly.entity_id
_entity_poly.type
_entity_poly.pdbx_seq_one_letter_code
_entity_poly.pdbx_strand_id
1 'polypeptide(L)'
;MKLLRTTLGKVVLMGASLVVIAFGWKVARDLYWRTHPDVAFRAITGRELPAGVRAQKYGHEMNDNLFHTTHYWLLDGSPSALRQVTNGTGFVESEDARWMMPDLHRMFGSEVVTTQVVAGYEWELGRDRWYCILAGETTACYAH
;
A
#
# COMPACT_ATOMS: atom_id res chain seq x y z
N MET A 1 -19.11 7.10 -47.92
CA MET A 1 -18.88 5.89 -47.09
C MET A 1 -17.42 5.57 -46.75
N LYS A 2 -16.40 5.81 -47.61
CA LYS A 2 -14.98 5.53 -47.30
C LYS A 2 -14.36 6.42 -46.20
N LEU A 3 -14.73 7.71 -46.12
CA LEU A 3 -14.20 8.63 -45.10
C LEU A 3 -14.54 8.19 -43.66
N LEU A 4 -15.81 7.86 -43.39
CA LEU A 4 -16.29 7.43 -42.06
C LEU A 4 -15.56 6.18 -41.52
N ARG A 5 -15.23 5.20 -42.39
CA ARG A 5 -14.47 4.00 -41.98
C ARG A 5 -13.02 4.31 -41.59
N THR A 6 -12.41 5.29 -42.25
CA THR A 6 -11.01 5.67 -42.01
C THR A 6 -10.87 6.47 -40.70
N THR A 7 -11.84 7.33 -40.41
CA THR A 7 -11.89 8.09 -39.15
C THR A 7 -12.17 7.17 -37.96
N LEU A 8 -13.12 6.23 -38.10
CA LEU A 8 -13.43 5.26 -37.04
C LEU A 8 -12.24 4.33 -36.72
N GLY A 9 -11.52 3.85 -37.74
CA GLY A 9 -10.32 3.03 -37.56
C GLY A 9 -9.20 3.75 -36.81
N LYS A 10 -8.97 5.05 -37.09
CA LYS A 10 -7.98 5.87 -36.37
C LYS A 10 -8.35 6.10 -34.91
N VAL A 11 -9.62 6.34 -34.62
CA VAL A 11 -10.13 6.52 -33.24
C VAL A 11 -9.95 5.25 -32.41
N VAL A 12 -10.27 4.08 -32.99
CA VAL A 12 -10.07 2.78 -32.33
C VAL A 12 -8.58 2.52 -32.05
N LEU A 13 -7.70 2.81 -33.01
CA LEU A 13 -6.24 2.63 -32.86
C LEU A 13 -5.65 3.56 -31.80
N MET A 14 -6.07 4.83 -31.77
CA MET A 14 -5.69 5.78 -30.72
C MET A 14 -6.18 5.33 -29.34
N GLY A 15 -7.44 4.88 -29.24
CA GLY A 15 -8.00 4.36 -28.00
C GLY A 15 -7.24 3.14 -27.48
N ALA A 16 -6.95 2.17 -28.35
CA ALA A 16 -6.15 1.00 -27.99
C ALA A 16 -4.72 1.39 -27.55
N SER A 17 -4.10 2.35 -28.22
CA SER A 17 -2.76 2.84 -27.86
C SER A 17 -2.73 3.48 -26.47
N LEU A 18 -3.75 4.29 -26.13
CA LEU A 18 -3.89 4.89 -24.80
C LEU A 18 -4.06 3.84 -23.71
N VAL A 19 -4.83 2.78 -23.97
CA VAL A 19 -5.00 1.67 -23.01
C VAL A 19 -3.68 0.96 -22.75
N VAL A 20 -2.90 0.67 -23.81
CA VAL A 20 -1.58 0.02 -23.67
C VAL A 20 -0.61 0.91 -22.89
N ILE A 21 -0.58 2.22 -23.17
CA ILE A 21 0.27 3.17 -22.45
C ILE A 21 -0.14 3.25 -20.97
N ALA A 22 -1.44 3.36 -20.69
CA ALA A 22 -1.94 3.43 -19.32
C ALA A 22 -1.62 2.15 -18.52
N PHE A 23 -1.79 0.98 -19.13
CA PHE A 23 -1.45 -0.29 -18.51
C PHE A 23 0.06 -0.45 -18.32
N GLY A 24 0.86 -0.11 -19.33
CA GLY A 24 2.33 -0.14 -19.26
C GLY A 24 2.86 0.78 -18.16
N TRP A 25 2.30 1.99 -18.05
CA TRP A 25 2.63 2.92 -16.97
C TRP A 25 2.27 2.36 -15.59
N LYS A 26 1.08 1.75 -15.44
CA LYS A 26 0.65 1.12 -14.17
C LYS A 26 1.64 0.04 -13.75
N VAL A 27 2.03 -0.85 -14.66
CA VAL A 27 2.99 -1.94 -14.39
C VAL A 27 4.37 -1.38 -14.04
N ALA A 28 4.89 -0.42 -14.82
CA ALA A 28 6.18 0.20 -14.55
C ALA A 28 6.21 0.90 -13.19
N ARG A 29 5.15 1.61 -12.83
CA ARG A 29 4.99 2.26 -11.53
C ARG A 29 4.97 1.24 -10.40
N ASP A 30 4.23 0.13 -10.54
CA ASP A 30 4.18 -0.91 -9.50
C ASP A 30 5.56 -1.55 -9.26
N LEU A 31 6.28 -1.89 -10.34
CA LEU A 31 7.65 -2.42 -10.24
C LEU A 31 8.61 -1.42 -9.58
N TYR A 32 8.50 -0.14 -9.95
CA TYR A 32 9.29 0.91 -9.33
C TYR A 32 8.99 1.04 -7.84
N TRP A 33 7.71 1.04 -7.44
CA TRP A 33 7.30 1.15 -6.05
C TRP A 33 7.70 -0.06 -5.20
N ARG A 34 7.67 -1.27 -5.75
CA ARG A 34 8.17 -2.48 -5.04
C ARG A 34 9.67 -2.40 -4.74
N THR A 35 10.44 -1.69 -5.56
CA THR A 35 11.89 -1.49 -5.36
C THR A 35 12.22 -0.20 -4.60
N HIS A 36 11.26 0.73 -4.48
CA HIS A 36 11.39 2.00 -3.79
C HIS A 36 10.20 2.22 -2.82
N PRO A 37 10.06 1.36 -1.80
CA PRO A 37 8.88 1.33 -0.94
C PRO A 37 8.67 2.63 -0.15
N ASP A 38 9.73 3.34 0.25
CA ASP A 38 9.63 4.66 0.91
C ASP A 38 9.01 5.72 -0.03
N VAL A 39 9.39 5.68 -1.31
CA VAL A 39 8.82 6.58 -2.32
C VAL A 39 7.34 6.27 -2.53
N ALA A 40 6.97 4.98 -2.54
CA ALA A 40 5.57 4.56 -2.62
C ALA A 40 4.77 5.04 -1.39
N PHE A 41 5.34 4.90 -0.18
CA PHE A 41 4.72 5.35 1.06
C PHE A 41 4.39 6.84 0.99
N ARG A 42 5.35 7.67 0.60
CA ARG A 42 5.15 9.11 0.47
C ARG A 42 4.14 9.46 -0.62
N ALA A 43 4.23 8.80 -1.77
CA ALA A 43 3.35 9.08 -2.90
C ALA A 43 1.88 8.74 -2.59
N ILE A 44 1.61 7.69 -1.81
CA ILE A 44 0.25 7.25 -1.46
C ILE A 44 -0.27 7.98 -0.23
N THR A 45 0.51 8.04 0.85
CA THR A 45 0.03 8.59 2.13
C THR A 45 0.16 10.11 2.22
N GLY A 46 0.99 10.73 1.36
CA GLY A 46 1.35 12.14 1.45
C GLY A 46 2.28 12.48 2.62
N ARG A 47 2.85 11.48 3.32
CA ARG A 47 3.69 11.68 4.50
C ARG A 47 5.08 11.07 4.33
N GLU A 48 6.04 11.63 5.05
CA GLU A 48 7.34 10.99 5.24
C GLU A 48 7.27 9.99 6.40
N LEU A 49 8.14 8.97 6.37
CA LEU A 49 8.34 8.11 7.52
C LEU A 49 9.13 8.87 8.61
N PRO A 50 8.85 8.64 9.90
CA PRO A 50 9.65 9.19 10.98
C PRO A 50 11.12 8.75 10.90
N ALA A 51 12.01 9.55 11.48
CA ALA A 51 13.42 9.19 11.57
C ALA A 51 13.60 7.84 12.29
N GLY A 52 14.44 6.97 11.72
CA GLY A 52 14.68 5.62 12.27
C GLY A 52 13.63 4.56 11.86
N VAL A 53 12.66 4.92 11.01
CA VAL A 53 11.75 3.98 10.37
C VAL A 53 12.04 3.93 8.87
N ARG A 54 12.04 2.73 8.30
CA ARG A 54 12.21 2.48 6.86
C ARG A 54 11.11 1.57 6.36
N ALA A 55 10.60 1.80 5.16
CA ALA A 55 9.78 0.81 4.48
C ALA A 55 10.70 -0.24 3.85
N GLN A 56 10.57 -1.48 4.30
CA GLN A 56 11.33 -2.61 3.79
C GLN A 56 10.66 -3.19 2.54
N LYS A 57 9.33 -3.32 2.57
CA LYS A 57 8.55 -3.95 1.50
C LYS A 57 7.28 -3.15 1.24
N TYR A 58 6.82 -3.20 -0.01
CA TYR A 58 5.57 -2.62 -0.48
C TYR A 58 4.75 -3.68 -1.21
N GLY A 59 3.45 -3.69 -0.93
CA GLY A 59 2.47 -4.58 -1.51
C GLY A 59 1.13 -3.87 -1.63
N HIS A 60 0.22 -4.42 -2.42
CA HIS A 60 -1.15 -3.90 -2.50
C HIS A 60 -2.09 -5.03 -2.87
N GLU A 61 -3.35 -4.89 -2.46
CA GLU A 61 -4.42 -5.81 -2.82
C GLU A 61 -5.63 -5.02 -3.29
N MET A 62 -6.27 -5.52 -4.34
CA MET A 62 -7.56 -4.99 -4.77
C MET A 62 -8.65 -5.73 -4.00
N ASN A 63 -9.29 -5.02 -3.08
CA ASN A 63 -10.46 -5.46 -2.35
C ASN A 63 -11.75 -4.94 -3.03
N ASP A 64 -12.90 -5.39 -2.53
CA ASP A 64 -14.21 -5.44 -3.18
C ASP A 64 -14.51 -4.39 -4.28
N ASN A 65 -15.04 -4.88 -5.40
CA ASN A 65 -15.49 -4.17 -6.60
C ASN A 65 -14.41 -3.64 -7.58
N LEU A 66 -13.15 -4.08 -7.51
CA LEU A 66 -12.06 -3.62 -8.41
C LEU A 66 -11.73 -2.12 -8.34
N PHE A 67 -12.40 -1.37 -7.46
CA PHE A 67 -12.24 0.08 -7.32
C PHE A 67 -11.52 0.49 -6.05
N HIS A 68 -11.40 -0.42 -5.07
CA HIS A 68 -10.59 -0.18 -3.88
C HIS A 68 -9.27 -0.94 -4.00
N THR A 69 -8.18 -0.27 -3.65
CA THR A 69 -6.86 -0.90 -3.55
C THR A 69 -6.28 -0.49 -2.23
N THR A 70 -6.12 -1.45 -1.32
CA THR A 70 -5.41 -1.22 -0.08
C THR A 70 -3.92 -1.44 -0.33
N HIS A 71 -3.13 -0.49 0.12
CA HIS A 71 -1.68 -0.50 0.02
C HIS A 71 -1.08 -0.89 1.37
N TYR A 72 -0.05 -1.73 1.32
CA TYR A 72 0.58 -2.29 2.50
C TYR A 72 2.08 -2.06 2.47
N TRP A 73 2.64 -1.78 3.65
CA TRP A 73 4.07 -1.66 3.85
C TRP A 73 4.51 -2.48 5.05
N LEU A 74 5.63 -3.18 4.90
CA LEU A 74 6.36 -3.72 6.02
C LEU A 74 7.43 -2.70 6.39
N LEU A 75 7.35 -2.16 7.60
CA LEU A 75 8.26 -1.15 8.13
C LEU A 75 9.22 -1.80 9.11
N ASP A 76 10.49 -1.40 9.08
CA ASP A 76 11.50 -1.75 10.09
C ASP A 76 11.90 -0.49 10.86
N GLY A 77 12.18 -0.65 12.16
CA GLY A 77 12.65 0.45 13.01
C GLY A 77 12.88 0.00 14.45
N SER A 78 13.34 0.91 15.31
CA SER A 78 13.37 0.64 16.76
C SER A 78 11.96 0.73 17.36
N PRO A 79 11.70 0.11 18.52
CA PRO A 79 10.39 0.17 19.18
C PRO A 79 9.88 1.60 19.35
N SER A 80 10.75 2.51 19.79
CA SER A 80 10.41 3.92 19.97
C SER A 80 10.11 4.64 18.65
N ALA A 81 10.83 4.31 17.57
CA ALA A 81 10.61 4.93 16.27
C ALA A 81 9.32 4.43 15.61
N LEU A 82 9.02 3.13 15.71
CA LEU A 82 7.78 2.54 15.19
C LEU A 82 6.54 3.11 15.89
N ARG A 83 6.61 3.41 17.19
CA ARG A 83 5.52 4.07 17.92
C ARG A 83 5.30 5.52 17.49
N GLN A 84 6.30 6.17 16.89
CA GLN A 84 6.14 7.53 16.36
C GLN A 84 5.38 7.59 15.02
N VAL A 85 5.19 6.46 14.32
CA VAL A 85 4.49 6.41 13.03
C VAL A 85 3.04 6.89 13.12
N THR A 86 2.42 6.76 14.30
CA THR A 86 1.05 7.18 14.58
C THR A 86 0.96 8.58 15.21
N ASN A 87 2.07 9.19 15.61
CA ASN A 87 2.07 10.49 16.29
C ASN A 87 1.64 11.64 15.37
N GLY A 88 0.69 12.47 15.84
CA GLY A 88 0.17 13.59 15.06
C GLY A 88 -0.67 13.15 13.85
N THR A 89 -1.15 11.91 13.89
CA THR A 89 -1.99 11.30 12.85
C THR A 89 -3.38 10.99 13.41
N GLY A 90 -4.31 10.53 12.58
CA GLY A 90 -5.63 10.07 13.04
C GLY A 90 -5.65 8.62 13.54
N PHE A 91 -4.49 7.99 13.77
CA PHE A 91 -4.43 6.63 14.28
C PHE A 91 -4.66 6.59 15.80
N VAL A 92 -5.59 5.75 16.23
CA VAL A 92 -5.86 5.46 17.65
C VAL A 92 -5.71 3.97 17.89
N GLU A 93 -5.25 3.63 19.09
CA GLU A 93 -5.05 2.24 19.50
C GLU A 93 -6.38 1.48 19.44
N SER A 94 -6.38 0.34 18.75
CA SER A 94 -7.56 -0.48 18.48
C SER A 94 -7.18 -1.95 18.51
N GLU A 95 -7.87 -2.71 19.34
CA GLU A 95 -7.74 -4.18 19.36
C GLU A 95 -8.23 -4.81 18.05
N ASP A 96 -9.08 -4.13 17.28
CA ASP A 96 -9.64 -4.67 16.06
C ASP A 96 -8.64 -4.66 14.89
N ALA A 97 -7.66 -3.75 14.94
CA ALA A 97 -6.62 -3.63 13.91
C ALA A 97 -5.85 -4.93 13.68
N ARG A 98 -5.69 -5.77 14.72
CA ARG A 98 -5.01 -7.07 14.59
C ARG A 98 -5.74 -8.04 13.66
N TRP A 99 -7.07 -7.93 13.56
CA TRP A 99 -7.89 -8.78 12.70
C TRP A 99 -7.87 -8.34 11.24
N MET A 100 -7.35 -7.14 10.97
CA MET A 100 -7.28 -6.53 9.65
C MET A 100 -5.91 -6.74 8.98
N MET A 101 -5.02 -7.48 9.64
CA MET A 101 -3.71 -7.83 9.13
C MET A 101 -3.82 -8.69 7.86
N PRO A 102 -3.13 -8.33 6.78
CA PRO A 102 -3.05 -9.19 5.61
C PRO A 102 -2.22 -10.44 5.92
N ASP A 103 -2.33 -11.45 5.05
CA ASP A 103 -1.39 -12.57 5.03
C ASP A 103 -0.01 -12.07 4.57
N LEU A 104 0.85 -11.74 5.52
CA LEU A 104 2.20 -11.21 5.28
C LEU A 104 3.10 -12.20 4.54
N HIS A 105 2.88 -13.50 4.70
CA HIS A 105 3.64 -14.50 3.96
C HIS A 105 3.25 -14.46 2.48
N ARG A 106 1.96 -14.50 2.19
CA ARG A 106 1.46 -14.39 0.81
C ARG A 106 1.87 -13.05 0.16
N MET A 107 1.83 -11.96 0.91
CA MET A 107 2.07 -10.63 0.36
C MET A 107 3.55 -10.30 0.18
N PHE A 108 4.39 -10.71 1.14
CA PHE A 108 5.78 -10.26 1.25
C PHE A 108 6.80 -11.40 1.26
N GLY A 109 6.36 -12.66 1.24
CA GLY A 109 7.23 -13.81 1.51
C GLY A 109 7.85 -13.74 2.92
N SER A 110 7.20 -13.05 3.86
CA SER A 110 7.68 -12.91 5.22
C SER A 110 7.27 -14.13 6.05
N GLU A 111 8.13 -14.61 6.95
CA GLU A 111 7.76 -15.66 7.93
C GLU A 111 7.04 -15.10 9.17
N VAL A 112 6.76 -13.79 9.18
CA VAL A 112 6.05 -13.13 10.28
C VAL A 112 4.60 -13.64 10.35
N VAL A 113 4.23 -14.18 11.50
CA VAL A 113 2.89 -14.74 11.76
C VAL A 113 2.00 -13.67 12.42
N THR A 114 0.74 -13.54 11.97
CA THR A 114 -0.21 -12.51 12.45
C THR A 114 -0.53 -12.60 13.95
N THR A 115 -0.34 -13.76 14.59
CA THR A 115 -0.49 -13.96 16.05
C THR A 115 0.55 -13.21 16.89
N GLN A 116 1.42 -12.44 16.25
CA GLN A 116 2.50 -11.68 16.87
C GLN A 116 2.22 -10.18 16.94
N VAL A 117 1.01 -9.67 16.69
CA VAL A 117 0.73 -8.23 16.86
C VAL A 117 0.77 -7.85 18.34
N VAL A 118 1.61 -6.86 18.70
CA VAL A 118 1.74 -6.34 20.08
C VAL A 118 1.00 -5.02 20.30
N ALA A 119 0.80 -4.25 19.24
CA ALA A 119 0.00 -3.03 19.28
C ALA A 119 -0.67 -2.83 17.92
N GLY A 120 -1.96 -2.53 17.94
CA GLY A 120 -2.78 -2.27 16.75
C GLY A 120 -3.37 -0.87 16.82
N TYR A 121 -3.45 -0.21 15.67
CA TYR A 121 -4.00 1.12 15.53
C TYR A 121 -4.91 1.19 14.31
N GLU A 122 -6.01 1.92 14.44
CA GLU A 122 -7.00 2.18 13.39
C GLU A 122 -7.12 3.68 13.17
N TRP A 123 -7.34 4.10 11.93
CA TRP A 123 -7.60 5.50 11.63
C TRP A 123 -9.03 5.89 11.99
N GLU A 124 -9.21 6.87 12.87
CA GLU A 124 -10.52 7.29 13.39
C GLU A 124 -11.54 7.66 12.31
N LEU A 125 -11.07 8.22 11.18
CA LEU A 125 -11.92 8.70 10.09
C LEU A 125 -12.10 7.69 8.95
N GLY A 126 -11.57 6.47 9.06
CA GLY A 126 -11.61 5.50 7.96
C GLY A 126 -11.18 4.10 8.37
N ARG A 127 -12.10 3.15 8.23
CA ARG A 127 -11.94 1.72 8.57
C ARG A 127 -11.04 0.93 7.60
N ASP A 128 -10.27 1.59 6.75
CA ASP A 128 -9.42 0.89 5.76
C ASP A 128 -7.93 1.11 6.03
N ARG A 129 -7.60 1.92 7.05
CA ARG A 129 -6.24 2.29 7.41
C ARG A 129 -5.91 1.73 8.77
N TRP A 130 -4.87 0.92 8.80
CA TRP A 130 -4.50 0.13 9.95
C TRP A 130 -2.98 0.17 10.13
N TYR A 131 -2.52 0.13 11.36
CA TYR A 131 -1.10 0.04 11.66
C TYR A 131 -0.89 -0.94 12.80
N CYS A 132 -0.06 -1.95 12.60
CA CYS A 132 0.17 -2.99 13.59
C CYS A 132 1.67 -3.18 13.82
N ILE A 133 2.12 -3.02 15.06
CA ILE A 133 3.48 -3.35 15.49
C ILE A 133 3.52 -4.84 15.84
N LEU A 134 4.53 -5.54 15.34
CA LEU A 134 4.70 -6.98 15.47
C LEU A 134 5.62 -7.33 16.65
N ALA A 135 5.62 -8.60 17.06
CA ALA A 135 6.38 -9.08 18.19
C ALA A 135 7.87 -8.92 17.93
N GLY A 136 8.60 -8.61 18.99
CA GLY A 136 9.98 -8.12 18.89
C GLY A 136 10.08 -6.62 18.66
N GLU A 137 8.98 -5.93 18.30
CA GLU A 137 8.90 -4.46 18.16
C GLU A 137 9.96 -3.85 17.23
N THR A 138 10.48 -4.64 16.28
CA THR A 138 11.41 -4.18 15.24
C THR A 138 10.75 -4.01 13.88
N THR A 139 9.54 -4.55 13.72
CA THR A 139 8.81 -4.57 12.46
C THR A 139 7.35 -4.19 12.70
N ALA A 140 6.75 -3.48 11.75
CA ALA A 140 5.34 -3.14 11.77
C ALA A 140 4.74 -3.27 10.37
N CYS A 141 3.43 -3.51 10.29
CA CYS A 141 2.66 -3.48 9.06
C CYS A 141 1.78 -2.23 9.04
N TYR A 142 1.83 -1.48 7.95
CA TYR A 142 1.00 -0.30 7.72
C TYR A 142 0.09 -0.57 6.51
N ALA A 143 -1.19 -0.25 6.64
CA ALA A 143 -2.21 -0.35 5.59
C ALA A 143 -2.80 1.03 5.29
N HIS A 144 -3.01 1.34 4.00
CA HIS A 144 -3.59 2.58 3.52
C HIS A 144 -4.64 2.38 2.44
#